data_AF-A0A258JZG3-F1
#
_entry.id   AF-A0A258JZG3-F1
#
_cell.length_a   1.000
_cell.length_b   1.000
_cell.length_c   1.000
_cell.angle_alpha   90.00
_cell.angle_beta   90.00
_cell.angle_gamma   90.00
#
_symmetry.space_group_name_H-M   'P 1'
#
loop_
_entity.id
_entity.type
_entity.pdbx_description
1 polymer ?
#
loop_
_entity_poly.entity_id
_entity_poly.type
_entity_poly.pdbx_seq_one_letter_code
_entity_poly.pdbx_strand_id
1 'polypeptide(L)'
;MGNQELLDQLQSKGFEAWMHTNDFVCFKFTVPHGKFKGIAIEIALSAPQFPIIPPSGPYIKPHLLPITNGGGVHPYGGIHGWNKPTLEFQYWSRPFNGWTSGMDVNDYLAFIRTLFDFE
;
A
#
# COMPACT_ATOMS: atom_id res chain seq x y z
N MET A 1 5.85 -4.71 -16.76
CA MET A 1 7.24 -4.63 -16.27
C MET A 1 7.30 -4.02 -14.88
N GLY A 2 6.72 -2.83 -14.62
CA GLY A 2 6.81 -2.19 -13.28
C GLY A 2 6.24 -3.01 -12.12
N ASN A 3 5.10 -3.68 -12.29
CA ASN A 3 4.58 -4.58 -11.24
C ASN A 3 5.52 -5.75 -10.94
N GLN A 4 6.19 -6.30 -11.97
CA GLN A 4 7.15 -7.38 -11.76
C GLN A 4 8.38 -6.88 -11.01
N GLU A 5 8.90 -5.70 -11.39
CA GLU A 5 10.02 -5.06 -10.69
C GLU A 5 9.68 -4.80 -9.20
N LEU A 6 8.47 -4.28 -8.92
CA LEU A 6 8.02 -4.09 -7.53
C LEU A 6 7.95 -5.42 -6.77
N LEU A 7 7.42 -6.47 -7.39
CA LEU A 7 7.35 -7.81 -6.79
C LEU A 7 8.75 -8.34 -6.47
N ASP A 8 9.66 -8.29 -7.43
CA ASP A 8 11.04 -8.77 -7.28
C ASP A 8 11.77 -8.00 -6.18
N GLN A 9 11.61 -6.67 -6.14
CA GLN A 9 12.18 -5.85 -5.07
C GLN A 9 11.58 -6.20 -3.70
N LEU A 10 10.27 -6.36 -3.56
CA LEU A 10 9.65 -6.77 -2.28
C LEU A 10 10.17 -8.13 -1.81
N GLN A 11 10.25 -9.11 -2.70
CA GLN A 11 10.77 -10.44 -2.39
C GLN A 11 12.25 -10.39 -1.99
N SER A 12 13.07 -9.57 -2.66
CA SER A 12 14.48 -9.36 -2.31
C SER A 12 14.68 -8.80 -0.88
N LYS A 13 13.66 -8.13 -0.33
CA LYS A 13 13.65 -7.62 1.06
C LYS A 13 13.06 -8.60 2.06
N GLY A 14 12.67 -9.80 1.62
CA GLY A 14 12.14 -10.86 2.47
C GLY A 14 10.64 -10.76 2.76
N PHE A 15 9.89 -9.92 2.02
CA PHE A 15 8.43 -9.93 2.12
C PHE A 15 7.84 -11.15 1.42
N GLU A 16 6.84 -11.77 2.04
CA GLU A 16 5.97 -12.73 1.36
C GLU A 16 5.06 -11.94 0.40
N ALA A 17 5.47 -11.86 -0.86
CA ALA A 17 4.82 -11.07 -1.90
C ALA A 17 4.45 -11.92 -3.13
N TRP A 18 3.33 -11.59 -3.78
CA TRP A 18 2.80 -12.31 -4.93
C TRP A 18 2.06 -11.37 -5.90
N MET A 19 1.92 -11.81 -7.15
CA MET A 19 1.06 -11.13 -8.13
C MET A 19 -0.39 -11.60 -7.97
N HIS A 20 -1.32 -10.66 -7.79
CA HIS A 20 -2.75 -10.94 -7.88
C HIS A 20 -3.22 -10.91 -9.33
N THR A 21 -4.27 -11.66 -9.65
CA THR A 21 -4.87 -11.76 -11.00
C THR A 21 -5.36 -10.44 -11.62
N ASN A 22 -5.44 -9.36 -10.83
CA ASN A 22 -5.93 -8.05 -11.27
C ASN A 22 -4.78 -7.04 -11.43
N ASP A 23 -3.55 -7.52 -11.69
CA ASP A 23 -2.33 -6.72 -11.84
C ASP A 23 -1.99 -5.87 -10.61
N PHE A 24 -2.23 -6.43 -9.43
CA PHE A 24 -1.76 -5.89 -8.15
C PHE A 24 -0.60 -6.73 -7.63
N VAL A 25 0.39 -6.07 -7.05
CA VAL A 25 1.41 -6.72 -6.23
C VAL A 25 0.91 -6.71 -4.80
N CYS A 26 0.70 -7.89 -4.24
CA CYS A 26 0.25 -8.08 -2.87
C CYS A 26 1.40 -8.57 -2.00
N PHE A 27 1.42 -8.18 -0.73
CA PHE A 27 2.37 -8.70 0.24
C PHE A 27 1.83 -8.64 1.66
N LYS A 28 2.31 -9.56 2.51
CA LYS A 28 2.02 -9.53 3.95
C LYS A 28 2.85 -8.45 4.64
N PHE A 29 2.23 -7.74 5.57
CA PHE A 29 2.87 -6.66 6.32
C PHE A 29 2.36 -6.67 7.76
N THR A 30 3.28 -6.63 8.74
CA THR A 30 2.92 -6.42 10.14
C THR A 30 3.08 -4.96 10.47
N VAL A 31 2.01 -4.31 10.92
CA VAL A 31 2.02 -2.87 11.22
C VAL A 31 3.01 -2.59 12.36
N PRO A 32 4.04 -1.74 12.15
CA PRO A 32 5.13 -1.60 13.11
C PRO A 32 4.84 -0.64 14.28
N HIS A 33 3.93 0.33 14.11
CA HIS A 33 3.64 1.38 15.10
C HIS A 33 2.22 1.96 14.96
N GLY A 34 1.88 2.88 15.86
CA GLY A 34 0.58 3.53 15.97
C GLY A 34 -0.54 2.61 16.45
N LYS A 35 -1.77 3.06 16.27
CA LYS A 35 -3.01 2.43 16.73
C LYS A 35 -3.16 0.96 16.34
N PHE A 36 -2.61 0.58 15.18
CA PHE A 36 -2.74 -0.76 14.61
C PHE A 36 -1.49 -1.62 14.79
N LYS A 37 -0.55 -1.21 15.65
CA LYS A 37 0.71 -1.92 15.90
C LYS A 37 0.49 -3.41 16.19
N GLY A 38 1.29 -4.25 15.54
CA GLY A 38 1.29 -5.70 15.71
C GLY A 38 0.22 -6.43 14.90
N ILE A 39 -0.72 -5.71 14.26
CA ILE A 39 -1.72 -6.33 13.40
C ILE A 39 -1.06 -6.79 12.10
N ALA A 40 -1.33 -8.03 11.71
CA ALA A 40 -0.96 -8.56 10.40
C ALA A 40 -2.00 -8.14 9.36
N ILE A 41 -1.52 -7.54 8.28
CA ILE A 41 -2.33 -7.07 7.15
C ILE A 41 -1.73 -7.55 5.84
N GLU A 42 -2.53 -7.47 4.78
CA GLU A 42 -2.09 -7.55 3.40
C GLU A 42 -2.18 -6.17 2.78
N ILE A 43 -1.15 -5.79 2.04
CA ILE A 43 -1.12 -4.58 1.24
C ILE A 43 -1.10 -4.98 -0.22
N ALA A 44 -1.95 -4.35 -1.03
CA ALA A 44 -1.95 -4.50 -2.47
C ALA A 44 -1.67 -3.16 -3.16
N LEU A 45 -0.79 -3.17 -4.15
CA LEU A 45 -0.29 -2.00 -4.87
C LEU A 45 -0.40 -2.20 -6.39
N SER A 46 -0.80 -1.17 -7.12
CA SER A 46 -0.67 -1.13 -8.58
C SER A 46 0.49 -0.21 -8.96
N ALA A 47 1.45 -0.71 -9.75
CA ALA A 47 2.69 0.01 -10.04
C ALA A 47 3.19 -0.25 -11.48
N PRO A 48 2.38 -0.01 -12.53
CA PRO A 48 2.71 -0.42 -13.90
C PRO A 48 3.99 0.23 -14.47
N GLN A 49 4.37 1.40 -13.96
CA GLN A 49 5.52 2.20 -14.42
C GLN A 49 6.64 2.31 -13.36
N PHE A 50 6.61 1.49 -12.32
CA PHE A 50 7.66 1.46 -11.31
C PHE A 50 9.03 1.10 -11.92
N PRO A 51 10.15 1.74 -11.50
CA PRO A 51 10.27 2.76 -10.45
C PRO A 51 10.15 4.23 -10.93
N ILE A 52 9.81 4.45 -12.21
CA ILE A 52 9.70 5.81 -12.78
C ILE A 52 8.56 6.59 -12.10
N ILE A 53 7.41 5.94 -11.92
CA ILE A 53 6.26 6.45 -11.16
C ILE A 53 6.09 5.55 -9.93
N PRO A 54 5.80 6.11 -8.74
CA PRO A 54 5.58 5.29 -7.55
C PRO A 54 4.35 4.38 -7.74
N PRO A 55 4.23 3.33 -6.92
CA PRO A 55 2.97 2.61 -6.78
C PRO A 55 1.81 3.54 -6.43
N SER A 56 0.58 3.07 -6.68
CA SER A 56 -0.67 3.71 -6.26
C SER A 56 -0.72 3.97 -4.75
N GLY A 57 -1.77 4.61 -4.24
CA GLY A 57 -2.10 4.49 -2.81
C GLY A 57 -2.31 3.00 -2.42
N PRO A 58 -2.12 2.64 -1.15
CA PRO A 58 -2.24 1.25 -0.74
C PRO A 58 -3.70 0.80 -0.64
N TYR A 59 -3.94 -0.43 -1.05
CA TYR A 59 -5.14 -1.17 -0.70
C TYR A 59 -4.79 -2.05 0.49
N ILE A 60 -5.60 -2.02 1.54
CA ILE A 60 -5.30 -2.69 2.81
C ILE A 60 -6.41 -3.71 3.13
N LYS A 61 -6.00 -4.91 3.50
CA LYS A 61 -6.85 -5.99 4.02
C LYS A 61 -6.29 -6.49 5.37
N PRO A 62 -7.11 -6.71 6.41
CA PRO A 62 -8.54 -6.41 6.48
C PRO A 62 -8.82 -4.90 6.49
N HIS A 63 -10.10 -4.53 6.47
CA HIS A 63 -10.50 -3.13 6.69
C HIS A 63 -10.10 -2.70 8.10
N LEU A 64 -9.28 -1.65 8.19
CA LEU A 64 -8.82 -1.10 9.48
C LEU A 64 -9.57 0.17 9.91
N LEU A 65 -10.20 0.87 8.97
CA LEU A 65 -10.80 2.18 9.19
C LEU A 65 -12.13 2.28 8.42
N PRO A 66 -13.08 3.13 8.84
CA PRO A 66 -14.33 3.30 8.12
C PRO A 66 -14.12 3.80 6.68
N ILE A 67 -14.91 3.28 5.74
CA ILE A 67 -14.97 3.80 4.36
C ILE A 67 -15.63 5.18 4.38
N THR A 68 -14.94 6.21 3.91
CA THR A 68 -15.47 7.58 3.81
C THR A 68 -15.89 7.98 2.41
N ASN A 69 -15.60 7.14 1.40
CA ASN A 69 -15.82 7.41 -0.03
C ASN A 69 -15.14 8.69 -0.56
N GLY A 70 -14.08 9.14 0.11
CA GLY A 70 -13.30 10.31 -0.28
C GLY A 70 -13.30 11.44 0.74
N GLY A 71 -12.66 12.55 0.39
CA GLY A 71 -12.58 13.76 1.22
C GLY A 71 -11.86 13.58 2.58
N GLY A 72 -11.72 14.66 3.34
CA GLY A 72 -11.15 14.62 4.69
C GLY A 72 -9.62 14.53 4.75
N VAL A 73 -9.10 14.30 5.96
CA VAL A 73 -7.67 14.34 6.30
C VAL A 73 -7.23 13.00 6.88
N HIS A 74 -5.99 12.59 6.61
CA HIS A 74 -5.39 11.42 7.24
C HIS A 74 -5.42 11.54 8.78
N PRO A 75 -5.73 10.46 9.54
CA PRO A 75 -5.94 9.08 9.07
C PRO A 75 -7.36 8.76 8.59
N TYR A 76 -8.36 9.57 8.95
CA TYR A 76 -9.76 9.19 8.81
C TYR A 76 -10.42 9.54 7.47
N GLY A 77 -9.78 10.33 6.60
CA GLY A 77 -10.30 10.71 5.28
C GLY A 77 -9.73 9.92 4.11
N GLY A 78 -10.39 9.98 2.94
CA GLY A 78 -9.88 9.44 1.69
C GLY A 78 -9.78 7.91 1.66
N ILE A 79 -10.70 7.24 2.35
CA ILE A 79 -10.77 5.77 2.43
C ILE A 79 -11.95 5.30 1.58
N HIS A 80 -11.70 4.40 0.63
CA HIS A 80 -12.68 3.99 -0.36
C HIS A 80 -12.87 2.48 -0.41
N GLY A 81 -14.11 2.02 -0.59
CA GLY A 81 -14.46 0.63 -0.89
C GLY A 81 -14.48 0.36 -2.38
N TRP A 82 -13.32 0.35 -3.04
CA TRP A 82 -13.23 0.14 -4.49
C TRP A 82 -13.33 -1.33 -4.93
N ASN A 83 -13.47 -2.26 -3.99
CA ASN A 83 -13.63 -3.68 -4.25
C ASN A 83 -12.48 -4.28 -5.07
N LYS A 84 -11.25 -3.79 -4.82
CA LYS A 84 -10.02 -4.20 -5.50
C LYS A 84 -8.90 -4.40 -4.47
N PRO A 85 -7.98 -5.36 -4.67
CA PRO A 85 -8.09 -6.45 -5.65
C PRO A 85 -9.28 -7.39 -5.37
N THR A 86 -9.80 -7.42 -4.14
CA THR A 86 -11.04 -8.10 -3.74
C THR A 86 -11.91 -7.19 -2.86
N LEU A 87 -13.10 -7.65 -2.45
CA LEU A 87 -14.03 -6.91 -1.57
C LEU A 87 -13.47 -6.66 -0.16
N GLU A 88 -12.49 -7.46 0.27
CA GLU A 88 -11.89 -7.38 1.61
C GLU A 88 -10.88 -6.25 1.75
N PHE A 89 -10.52 -5.60 0.65
CA PHE A 89 -9.57 -4.50 0.64
C PHE A 89 -10.28 -3.15 0.68
N GLN A 90 -9.73 -2.23 1.46
CA GLN A 90 -10.06 -0.81 1.42
C GLN A 90 -8.92 -0.04 0.76
N TYR A 91 -9.24 0.88 -0.15
CA TYR A 91 -8.26 1.74 -0.80
C TYR A 91 -8.03 2.99 0.04
N TRP A 92 -6.77 3.27 0.38
CA TRP A 92 -6.35 4.53 0.97
C TRP A 92 -5.82 5.43 -0.14
N SER A 93 -6.54 6.51 -0.43
CA SER A 93 -6.16 7.51 -1.44
C SER A 93 -5.02 8.38 -0.90
N ARG A 94 -3.83 7.78 -0.84
CA ARG A 94 -2.58 8.34 -0.31
C ARG A 94 -1.46 8.14 -1.35
N PRO A 95 -1.42 8.99 -2.39
CA PRO A 95 -0.30 8.97 -3.32
C PRO A 95 0.98 9.45 -2.63
N PHE A 96 2.14 8.89 -3.01
CA PHE A 96 3.42 9.34 -2.49
C PHE A 96 3.92 10.56 -3.26
N ASN A 97 3.47 11.75 -2.85
CA ASN A 97 3.79 13.02 -3.53
C ASN A 97 5.27 13.41 -3.51
N GLY A 98 6.07 12.80 -2.63
CA GLY A 98 7.52 13.07 -2.49
C GLY A 98 8.40 12.18 -3.37
N TRP A 99 7.84 11.36 -4.26
CA TRP A 99 8.61 10.44 -5.09
C TRP A 99 9.52 11.18 -6.08
N THR A 100 10.80 10.81 -6.12
CA THR A 100 11.79 11.36 -7.05
C THR A 100 12.58 10.26 -7.75
N SER A 101 13.26 10.62 -8.84
CA SER A 101 14.15 9.69 -9.55
C SER A 101 15.20 9.09 -8.60
N GLY A 102 15.42 7.78 -8.70
CA GLY A 102 16.35 7.03 -7.85
C GLY A 102 15.72 6.39 -6.61
N MET A 103 14.46 6.71 -6.29
CA MET A 103 13.73 6.03 -5.21
C MET A 103 13.32 4.61 -5.59
N ASP A 104 13.21 3.74 -4.59
CA ASP A 104 12.94 2.31 -4.74
C ASP A 104 11.86 1.81 -3.76
N VAL A 105 11.69 0.49 -3.67
CA VAL A 105 10.73 -0.13 -2.75
C VAL A 105 10.94 0.29 -1.29
N ASN A 106 12.18 0.57 -0.86
CA ASN A 106 12.49 0.94 0.52
C ASN A 106 11.89 2.31 0.85
N ASP A 107 11.99 3.26 -0.08
CA ASP A 107 11.39 4.59 0.06
C ASP A 107 9.87 4.50 0.12
N TYR A 108 9.28 3.68 -0.75
CA TYR A 108 7.83 3.47 -0.74
C TYR A 108 7.37 2.78 0.56
N LEU A 109 8.10 1.78 1.06
CA LEU A 109 7.80 1.13 2.34
C LEU A 109 7.97 2.08 3.52
N ALA A 110 8.94 3.01 3.47
CA ALA A 110 9.06 4.07 4.48
C ALA A 110 7.83 4.99 4.46
N PHE A 111 7.36 5.39 3.29
CA PHE A 111 6.10 6.12 3.15
C PHE A 111 4.91 5.33 3.71
N ILE A 112 4.75 4.06 3.36
CA ILE A 112 3.67 3.20 3.89
C ILE A 112 3.67 3.17 5.41
N ARG A 113 4.84 3.08 6.06
CA ARG A 113 4.95 3.11 7.51
C ARG A 113 4.35 4.39 8.09
N THR A 114 4.63 5.56 7.50
CA THR A 114 4.09 6.86 7.97
C THR A 114 2.56 6.93 7.93
N LEU A 115 1.89 6.14 7.07
CA LEU A 115 0.43 6.08 7.04
C LEU A 115 -0.18 5.38 8.26
N PHE A 116 0.62 4.72 9.09
CA PHE A 116 0.19 4.10 10.34
C PHE A 116 0.63 4.89 11.58
N ASP A 117 1.29 6.05 11.40
CA ASP A 117 1.85 6.84 12.50
C ASP A 117 0.79 7.78 13.12
N PHE A 118 -0.19 7.18 13.79
CA PHE A 118 -1.25 7.86 14.53
C PHE A 118 -1.82 6.97 15.65
N GLU A 119 -2.50 7.58 16.63
CA GLU A 119 -3.11 6.92 17.81
C GLU A 119 -4.66 6.89 17.75
#